data_AF-A0A4V1Q1E6-F1
#
_entry.id   AF-A0A4V1Q1E6-F1
#
_cell.length_a   1.000
_cell.length_b   1.000
_cell.length_c   1.000
_cell.angle_alpha   90.00
_cell.angle_beta   90.00
_cell.angle_gamma   90.00
#
_symmetry.space_group_name_H-M   'P 1'
#
loop_
_entity.id
_entity.type
_entity.pdbx_description
1 polymer ?
#
loop_
_entity_poly.entity_id
_entity_poly.type
_entity_poly.pdbx_seq_one_letter_code
_entity_poly.pdbx_strand_id
1 'polypeptide(L)'
;MQEVRSKLGLQPSYLWLVRLSSVVDVWDELIVATNPDQRVGRRGSQLSVSPLKVLAETWQDTRLEFVPPSKAEFRQWKLPSPFSSCACDAAASGQASLEQPPASHVLVTASFGRILTQKHLSHFLPTRRLNVHPSLLPQYRGPAPIQHSLLNGDQETGVCVIEMLPAGKKQTDTRKVGIDAGDIWALKSTDQPSGATFSQMRDQLGFEGGKLLVELLRDFKNQKQVKKLALDSYLAEIN
;
A
#
# COMPACT_ATOMS: atom_id res chain seq x y z
N MET A 1 -14.35 -18.11 0.69
CA MET A 1 -14.26 -16.77 1.35
C MET A 1 -14.89 -16.75 2.74
N GLN A 2 -16.17 -17.12 2.92
CA GLN A 2 -16.78 -17.27 4.25
C GLN A 2 -16.03 -18.27 5.15
N GLU A 3 -15.52 -19.36 4.57
CA GLU A 3 -14.80 -20.40 5.33
C GLU A 3 -13.38 -19.98 5.77
N VAL A 4 -12.68 -19.16 4.96
CA VAL A 4 -11.38 -18.54 5.34
C VAL A 4 -11.60 -17.46 6.41
N ARG A 5 -12.71 -16.71 6.32
CA ARG A 5 -13.12 -15.70 7.32
C ARG A 5 -13.43 -16.33 8.68
N SER A 6 -14.12 -17.48 8.72
CA SER A 6 -14.51 -18.12 9.98
C SER A 6 -13.39 -18.94 10.62
N LYS A 7 -12.47 -19.53 9.83
CA LYS A 7 -11.38 -20.38 10.36
C LYS A 7 -10.19 -19.57 10.90
N LEU A 8 -9.93 -18.35 10.42
CA LEU A 8 -8.69 -17.61 10.76
C LEU A 8 -8.89 -16.34 11.60
N GLY A 9 -10.13 -15.94 11.94
CA GLY A 9 -10.38 -14.76 12.79
C GLY A 9 -9.76 -13.45 12.28
N LEU A 10 -9.52 -13.35 10.97
CA LEU A 10 -8.71 -12.29 10.37
C LEU A 10 -9.41 -10.92 10.42
N GLN A 11 -8.65 -9.88 10.74
CA GLN A 11 -9.09 -8.50 10.56
C GLN A 11 -9.22 -8.22 9.04
N PRO A 12 -10.35 -7.69 8.56
CA PRO A 12 -10.60 -7.56 7.12
C PRO A 12 -9.75 -6.55 6.33
N SER A 13 -8.95 -5.71 6.99
CA SER A 13 -7.99 -4.80 6.34
C SER A 13 -6.90 -5.51 5.52
N TYR A 14 -6.82 -6.84 5.61
CA TYR A 14 -5.83 -7.68 4.91
C TYR A 14 -6.44 -8.53 3.78
N LEU A 15 -7.73 -8.34 3.46
CA LEU A 15 -8.40 -9.06 2.38
C LEU A 15 -7.72 -8.86 1.01
N TRP A 16 -7.08 -7.71 0.80
CA TRP A 16 -6.32 -7.45 -0.42
C TRP A 16 -5.11 -8.40 -0.54
N LEU A 17 -4.45 -8.73 0.58
CA LEU A 17 -3.28 -9.63 0.55
C LEU A 17 -3.71 -11.09 0.45
N VAL A 18 -4.85 -11.48 1.05
CA VAL A 18 -5.47 -12.80 0.79
C VAL A 18 -5.69 -13.01 -0.71
N ARG A 19 -6.15 -11.96 -1.41
CA ARG A 19 -6.33 -12.01 -2.85
C ARG A 19 -4.99 -12.10 -3.57
N LEU A 20 -4.00 -11.28 -3.19
CA LEU A 20 -2.68 -11.30 -3.83
C LEU A 20 -2.00 -12.66 -3.67
N SER A 21 -2.05 -13.27 -2.49
CA SER A 21 -1.41 -14.57 -2.23
C SER A 21 -2.10 -15.72 -2.95
N SER A 22 -3.41 -15.64 -3.19
CA SER A 22 -4.13 -16.63 -4.00
C SER A 22 -3.83 -16.55 -5.50
N VAL A 23 -3.07 -15.55 -5.93
CA VAL A 23 -2.84 -15.22 -7.33
C VAL A 23 -1.33 -15.25 -7.61
N VAL A 24 -0.80 -16.46 -7.72
CA VAL A 24 0.63 -16.73 -7.95
C VAL A 24 1.10 -16.39 -9.37
N ASP A 25 0.20 -16.03 -10.30
CA ASP A 25 0.60 -15.65 -11.66
C ASP A 25 1.16 -14.23 -11.75
N VAL A 26 1.13 -13.42 -10.70
CA VAL A 26 1.59 -12.02 -10.72
C VAL A 26 2.88 -11.75 -9.94
N TRP A 27 3.43 -12.74 -9.24
CA TRP A 27 4.66 -12.60 -8.47
C TRP A 27 5.42 -13.94 -8.42
N ASP A 28 6.74 -13.87 -8.40
CA ASP A 28 7.62 -15.05 -8.22
C ASP A 28 8.05 -15.20 -6.75
N GLU A 29 8.24 -14.09 -6.05
CA GLU A 29 8.56 -14.03 -4.62
C GLU A 29 7.69 -12.97 -3.94
N LEU A 30 7.08 -13.31 -2.79
CA LEU A 30 6.30 -12.38 -1.98
C LEU A 30 6.91 -12.24 -0.59
N ILE A 31 7.49 -11.07 -0.32
CA ILE A 31 7.98 -10.68 1.01
C ILE A 31 6.94 -9.82 1.72
N VAL A 32 6.47 -10.28 2.87
CA VAL A 32 5.49 -9.57 3.69
C VAL A 32 6.21 -8.86 4.83
N ALA A 33 6.26 -7.53 4.77
CA ALA A 33 6.81 -6.70 5.84
C ALA A 33 5.70 -6.17 6.77
N THR A 34 5.76 -6.49 8.06
CA THR A 34 4.75 -6.07 9.05
C THR A 34 5.39 -5.59 10.35
N ASN A 35 4.61 -4.92 11.22
CA ASN A 35 5.06 -4.65 12.59
C ASN A 35 5.29 -5.96 13.36
N PRO A 36 6.31 -6.03 14.23
CA PRO A 36 6.49 -7.13 15.16
C PRO A 36 5.36 -7.16 16.19
N ASP A 37 5.24 -8.27 16.90
CA ASP A 37 4.30 -8.40 18.00
C ASP A 37 4.64 -7.38 19.11
N GLN A 38 3.62 -6.73 19.65
CA GLN A 38 3.79 -5.69 20.65
C GLN A 38 2.88 -5.93 21.85
N ARG A 39 3.40 -5.69 23.05
CA ARG A 39 2.55 -5.62 24.25
C ARG A 39 1.82 -4.28 24.27
N VAL A 40 0.50 -4.34 24.25
CA VAL A 40 -0.43 -3.21 24.25
C VAL A 40 -1.36 -3.29 25.47
N GLY A 41 -2.23 -2.30 25.62
CA GLY A 41 -3.14 -2.21 26.75
C GLY A 41 -2.47 -1.70 28.03
N ARG A 42 -3.25 -1.62 29.12
CA ARG A 42 -2.77 -1.06 30.39
C ARG A 42 -1.62 -1.91 30.92
N ARG A 43 -0.44 -1.30 31.10
CA ARG A 43 0.80 -1.96 31.53
C ARG A 43 1.22 -3.14 30.63
N GLY A 44 0.86 -3.11 29.34
CA GLY A 44 1.23 -4.16 28.39
C GLY A 44 0.56 -5.52 28.65
N SER A 45 -0.67 -5.50 29.14
CA SER A 45 -1.44 -6.69 29.52
C SER A 45 -1.87 -7.58 28.35
N GLN A 46 -1.81 -7.08 27.13
CA GLN A 46 -2.29 -7.79 25.93
C GLN A 46 -1.17 -7.89 24.90
N LEU A 47 -0.99 -9.07 24.30
CA LEU A 47 -0.13 -9.23 23.14
C LEU A 47 -0.94 -8.89 21.88
N SER A 48 -0.52 -7.84 21.18
CA SER A 48 -1.03 -7.51 19.85
C SER A 48 -0.16 -8.20 18.80
N VAL A 49 -0.78 -9.12 18.06
CA VAL A 49 -0.16 -9.81 16.92
C VAL A 49 -0.72 -9.18 15.65
N SER A 50 0.15 -8.86 14.70
CA SER A 50 -0.31 -8.34 13.40
C SER A 50 -1.12 -9.43 12.68
N PRO A 51 -2.35 -9.16 12.23
CA PRO A 51 -3.08 -10.13 11.43
C PRO A 51 -2.40 -10.42 10.09
N LEU A 52 -1.53 -9.51 9.62
CA LEU A 52 -0.69 -9.72 8.45
C LEU A 52 0.35 -10.82 8.67
N LYS A 53 0.94 -10.86 9.87
CA LYS A 53 1.86 -11.93 10.27
C LYS A 53 1.13 -13.27 10.28
N VAL A 54 0.00 -13.35 10.99
CA VAL A 54 -0.81 -14.58 11.09
C VAL A 54 -1.17 -15.10 9.71
N LEU A 55 -1.56 -14.21 8.81
CA LEU A 55 -1.93 -14.57 7.45
C LEU A 55 -0.73 -15.06 6.62
N ALA A 56 0.41 -14.34 6.67
CA ALA A 56 1.61 -14.73 5.94
C ALA A 56 2.14 -16.11 6.38
N GLU A 57 2.07 -16.41 7.67
CA GLU A 57 2.45 -17.72 8.22
C GLU A 57 1.59 -18.89 7.68
N THR A 58 0.40 -18.61 7.12
CA THR A 58 -0.42 -19.66 6.47
C THR A 58 0.00 -19.97 5.03
N TRP A 59 0.90 -19.18 4.44
CA TRP A 59 1.30 -19.34 3.04
C TRP A 59 2.67 -20.00 2.93
N GLN A 60 2.77 -21.03 2.09
CA GLN A 60 3.99 -21.83 1.96
C GLN A 60 5.16 -21.07 1.31
N ASP A 61 4.86 -20.15 0.38
CA ASP A 61 5.86 -19.46 -0.46
C ASP A 61 6.00 -17.97 -0.13
N THR A 62 5.81 -17.59 1.14
CA THR A 62 6.02 -16.20 1.56
C THR A 62 7.08 -16.06 2.62
N ARG A 63 7.87 -14.98 2.50
CA ARG A 63 8.86 -14.61 3.50
C ARG A 63 8.32 -13.50 4.38
N LEU A 64 8.27 -13.75 5.68
CA LEU A 64 7.85 -12.75 6.67
C LEU A 64 9.05 -11.94 7.14
N GLU A 65 8.90 -10.62 7.14
CA GLU A 65 9.89 -9.66 7.62
C GLU A 65 9.25 -8.67 8.60
N PHE A 66 10.03 -8.23 9.59
CA PHE A 66 9.55 -7.29 10.59
C PHE A 66 10.18 -5.92 10.41
N VAL A 67 9.33 -4.90 10.31
CA VAL A 67 9.80 -3.51 10.29
C VAL A 67 10.24 -3.09 11.69
N PRO A 68 11.28 -2.24 11.84
CA PRO A 68 11.70 -1.80 13.16
C PRO A 68 10.58 -1.11 13.94
N PRO A 69 10.48 -1.34 15.26
CA PRO A 69 9.36 -0.87 16.07
C PRO A 69 9.37 0.66 16.26
N SER A 70 10.56 1.29 16.31
CA SER A 70 10.68 2.73 16.48
C SER A 70 10.67 3.46 15.13
N LYS A 71 10.18 4.71 15.13
CA LYS A 71 10.24 5.58 13.93
C LYS A 71 11.68 5.88 13.50
N ALA A 72 12.61 5.96 14.45
CA ALA A 72 14.01 6.29 14.18
C ALA A 72 14.72 5.13 13.46
N GLU A 73 14.59 3.91 13.99
CA GLU A 73 15.16 2.72 13.37
C GLU A 73 14.48 2.43 12.04
N PHE A 74 13.16 2.62 11.94
CA PHE A 74 12.44 2.41 10.67
C PHE A 74 13.00 3.28 9.55
N ARG A 75 13.37 4.55 9.82
CA ARG A 75 13.98 5.43 8.81
C ARG A 75 15.33 4.92 8.31
N GLN A 76 16.02 4.12 9.10
CA GLN A 76 17.33 3.54 8.78
C GLN A 76 17.21 2.08 8.32
N TRP A 77 15.99 1.53 8.28
CA TRP A 77 15.75 0.14 7.97
C TRP A 77 16.29 -0.21 6.58
N LYS A 78 17.07 -1.29 6.53
CA LYS A 78 17.52 -1.87 5.26
C LYS A 78 16.43 -2.84 4.80
N LEU A 79 15.99 -2.67 3.56
CA LEU A 79 15.06 -3.61 2.95
C LEU A 79 15.67 -5.01 2.91
N PRO A 80 14.86 -6.07 2.96
CA PRO A 80 15.34 -7.43 2.79
C PRO A 80 15.86 -7.66 1.36
N SER A 81 16.80 -8.60 1.20
CA SER A 81 17.19 -9.13 -0.11
C SER A 81 15.96 -9.76 -0.81
N PRO A 82 15.79 -9.61 -2.13
CA PRO A 82 16.71 -9.01 -3.11
C PRO A 82 16.60 -7.48 -3.26
N PHE A 83 15.74 -6.82 -2.48
CA PHE A 83 15.46 -5.39 -2.62
C PHE A 83 16.54 -4.47 -2.02
N SER A 84 17.51 -5.02 -1.28
CA SER A 84 18.55 -4.26 -0.58
C SER A 84 19.69 -3.74 -1.47
N SER A 85 19.91 -4.33 -2.65
CA SER A 85 21.13 -4.14 -3.45
C SER A 85 21.07 -3.00 -4.46
N CYS A 86 19.87 -2.59 -4.89
CA CYS A 86 19.69 -1.69 -6.04
C CYS A 86 19.41 -0.23 -5.65
N ALA A 87 20.02 0.29 -4.57
CA ALA A 87 19.75 1.66 -4.13
C ALA A 87 20.27 2.67 -5.16
N CYS A 88 19.39 3.45 -5.79
CA CYS A 88 19.81 4.64 -6.53
C CYS A 88 20.05 5.80 -5.54
N ASP A 89 21.19 5.77 -4.85
CA ASP A 89 21.66 6.90 -4.05
C ASP A 89 22.10 8.03 -5.00
N ALA A 90 21.15 8.87 -5.43
CA ALA A 90 21.43 10.01 -6.28
C ALA A 90 22.15 11.19 -5.54
N ALA A 91 22.58 11.03 -4.28
CA ALA A 91 22.96 12.19 -3.47
C ALA A 91 24.11 12.07 -2.44
N ALA A 92 24.83 10.96 -2.26
CA ALA A 92 25.74 10.87 -1.10
C ALA A 92 27.11 10.20 -1.26
N SER A 93 27.45 9.54 -2.36
CA SER A 93 28.78 8.94 -2.51
C SER A 93 29.15 8.81 -3.98
N GLY A 94 30.30 9.35 -4.37
CA GLY A 94 30.80 9.41 -5.75
C GLY A 94 31.15 8.06 -6.40
N GLN A 95 30.55 6.96 -5.93
CA GLN A 95 30.58 5.63 -6.55
C GLN A 95 29.25 4.92 -6.24
N ALA A 96 28.15 5.39 -6.83
CA ALA A 96 26.90 4.64 -6.87
C ALA A 96 26.98 3.65 -8.04
N SER A 97 26.76 2.36 -7.78
CA SER A 97 26.47 1.43 -8.87
C SER A 97 25.23 1.96 -9.61
N LEU A 98 25.39 2.30 -10.89
CA LEU A 98 24.42 2.98 -11.75
C LEU A 98 23.24 2.08 -12.17
N GLU A 99 23.09 0.91 -11.54
CA GLU A 99 22.09 -0.07 -11.93
C GLU A 99 20.71 0.36 -11.43
N GLN A 100 19.81 0.65 -12.38
CA GLN A 100 18.43 0.97 -12.06
C GLN A 100 17.76 -0.24 -11.39
N PRO A 101 16.85 -0.02 -10.41
CA PRO A 101 16.07 -1.11 -9.85
C PRO A 101 15.35 -1.93 -10.93
N PRO A 102 15.33 -3.26 -10.84
CA PRO A 102 14.59 -4.10 -11.78
C PRO A 102 13.11 -3.71 -11.85
N ALA A 103 12.55 -3.67 -13.06
CA ALA A 103 11.14 -3.36 -13.26
C ALA A 103 10.17 -4.43 -12.71
N SER A 104 10.69 -5.62 -12.40
CA SER A 104 9.99 -6.71 -11.72
C SER A 104 9.86 -6.49 -10.21
N HIS A 105 10.68 -5.63 -9.60
CA HIS A 105 10.58 -5.32 -8.17
C HIS A 105 9.44 -4.33 -7.93
N VAL A 106 8.45 -4.73 -7.13
CA VAL A 106 7.29 -3.90 -6.80
C VAL A 106 7.15 -3.75 -5.29
N LEU A 107 6.99 -2.52 -4.84
CA LEU A 107 6.65 -2.18 -3.46
C LEU A 107 5.17 -1.84 -3.37
N VAL A 108 4.44 -2.55 -2.51
CA VAL A 108 3.02 -2.30 -2.29
C VAL A 108 2.76 -1.97 -0.82
N THR A 109 2.01 -0.91 -0.57
CA THR A 109 1.47 -0.59 0.76
C THR A 109 -0.05 -0.57 0.74
N ALA A 110 -0.66 -0.95 1.86
CA ALA A 110 -2.07 -0.74 2.13
C ALA A 110 -2.25 -0.65 3.65
N SER A 111 -2.88 0.41 4.14
CA SER A 111 -3.02 0.68 5.59
C SER A 111 -1.69 0.60 6.36
N PHE A 112 -0.58 1.05 5.74
CA PHE A 112 0.75 0.99 6.35
C PHE A 112 1.06 2.28 7.13
N GLY A 113 1.16 2.17 8.46
CA GLY A 113 1.26 3.31 9.37
C GLY A 113 2.63 4.02 9.45
N ARG A 114 3.55 3.79 8.49
CA ARG A 114 4.87 4.43 8.47
C ARG A 114 5.10 5.19 7.17
N ILE A 115 5.76 6.33 7.27
CA ILE A 115 6.21 7.09 6.10
C ILE A 115 7.46 6.43 5.53
N LEU A 116 7.35 5.92 4.30
CA LEU A 116 8.50 5.46 3.53
C LEU A 116 9.37 6.65 3.11
N THR A 117 10.67 6.59 3.41
CA THR A 117 11.62 7.65 3.07
C THR A 117 12.07 7.51 1.61
N GLN A 118 12.71 8.55 1.07
CA GLN A 118 13.38 8.46 -0.24
C GLN A 118 14.35 7.28 -0.30
N LYS A 119 15.07 7.01 0.80
CA LYS A 119 15.99 5.87 0.91
C LYS A 119 15.26 4.56 0.64
N HIS A 120 14.12 4.31 1.29
CA HIS A 120 13.33 3.09 1.04
C HIS A 120 12.80 3.04 -0.40
N LEU A 121 12.24 4.14 -0.89
CA LEU A 121 11.61 4.16 -2.22
C LEU A 121 12.62 4.02 -3.36
N SER A 122 13.87 4.49 -3.18
CA SER A 122 14.93 4.46 -4.21
C SER A 122 15.27 3.05 -4.72
N HIS A 123 14.96 2.00 -3.95
CA HIS A 123 15.16 0.61 -4.36
C HIS A 123 14.11 0.06 -5.34
N PHE A 124 13.14 0.89 -5.74
CA PHE A 124 12.08 0.53 -6.67
C PHE A 124 11.94 1.62 -7.73
N LEU A 125 11.56 1.26 -8.95
CA LEU A 125 11.21 2.27 -9.97
C LEU A 125 10.00 3.10 -9.50
N PRO A 126 9.90 4.40 -9.86
CA PRO A 126 8.75 5.24 -9.50
C PRO A 126 7.40 4.57 -9.82
N THR A 127 7.30 3.97 -11.02
CA THR A 127 6.11 3.24 -11.51
C THR A 127 5.83 1.91 -10.81
N ARG A 128 6.65 1.51 -9.84
CA ARG A 128 6.59 0.26 -9.09
C ARG A 128 6.47 0.45 -7.58
N ARG A 129 6.14 1.67 -7.14
CA ARG A 129 5.84 2.01 -5.74
C ARG A 129 4.35 2.30 -5.64
N LEU A 130 3.57 1.37 -5.12
CA LEU A 130 2.11 1.43 -5.17
C LEU A 130 1.51 1.52 -3.76
N ASN A 131 0.52 2.39 -3.58
CA ASN A 131 -0.33 2.41 -2.39
C ASN A 131 -1.78 2.14 -2.77
N VAL A 132 -2.44 1.21 -2.05
CA VAL A 132 -3.88 0.96 -2.17
C VAL A 132 -4.60 1.86 -1.16
N HIS A 133 -5.27 2.89 -1.67
CA HIS A 133 -5.94 3.92 -0.87
C HIS A 133 -7.47 3.76 -0.96
N PRO A 134 -8.20 3.57 0.16
CA PRO A 134 -9.63 3.28 0.14
C PRO A 134 -10.49 4.55 0.11
N SER A 135 -10.28 5.37 -0.92
CA SER A 135 -11.23 6.42 -1.35
C SER A 135 -11.05 6.72 -2.84
N LEU A 136 -11.99 7.46 -3.41
CA LEU A 136 -11.87 8.07 -4.72
C LEU A 136 -11.07 9.38 -4.61
N LEU A 137 -9.74 9.27 -4.74
CA LEU A 137 -8.86 10.44 -4.71
C LEU A 137 -9.27 11.44 -5.79
N PRO A 138 -9.23 12.76 -5.50
CA PRO A 138 -8.51 13.42 -4.40
C PRO A 138 -9.25 13.44 -3.07
N GLN A 139 -10.47 12.90 -2.99
CA GLN A 139 -11.27 12.92 -1.77
C GLN A 139 -10.56 12.11 -0.67
N TYR A 140 -10.69 12.58 0.57
CA TYR A 140 -10.26 11.87 1.77
C TYR A 140 -8.83 11.32 1.77
N ARG A 141 -7.85 12.11 1.30
CA ARG A 141 -6.42 11.79 1.51
C ARG A 141 -6.10 11.58 3.00
N GLY A 142 -5.09 10.76 3.26
CA GLY A 142 -4.56 10.57 4.61
C GLY A 142 -5.20 9.41 5.37
N PRO A 143 -5.26 9.48 6.71
CA PRO A 143 -5.27 8.28 7.54
C PRO A 143 -6.64 7.62 7.77
N ALA A 144 -7.75 8.30 7.48
CA ALA A 144 -9.09 7.81 7.85
C ALA A 144 -10.15 8.01 6.74
N PRO A 145 -9.89 7.59 5.48
CA PRO A 145 -10.79 7.87 4.36
C PRO A 145 -12.19 7.29 4.51
N ILE A 146 -12.29 6.03 4.94
CA ILE A 146 -13.57 5.32 5.08
C ILE A 146 -14.46 6.02 6.13
N GLN A 147 -13.87 6.44 7.24
CA GLN A 147 -14.59 7.14 8.30
C GLN A 147 -15.13 8.48 7.81
N HIS A 148 -14.34 9.26 7.06
CA HIS A 148 -14.81 10.55 6.54
C HIS A 148 -15.92 10.36 5.51
N SER A 149 -15.76 9.41 4.58
CA SER A 149 -16.79 9.05 3.58
C SER A 149 -18.13 8.70 4.24
N LEU A 150 -18.09 7.94 5.35
CA LEU A 150 -19.29 7.59 6.11
C LEU A 150 -19.88 8.77 6.88
N LEU A 151 -19.05 9.58 7.53
CA LEU A 151 -19.48 10.74 8.31
C LEU A 151 -20.10 11.84 7.44
N ASN A 152 -19.63 11.98 6.20
CA ASN A 152 -20.19 12.92 5.24
C ASN A 152 -21.47 12.42 4.56
N GLY A 153 -21.85 11.16 4.77
CA GLY A 153 -23.05 10.58 4.19
C GLY A 153 -22.95 10.37 2.68
N ASP A 154 -21.73 10.18 2.15
CA ASP A 154 -21.51 9.96 0.72
C ASP A 154 -22.28 8.72 0.24
N GLN A 155 -22.85 8.81 -0.95
CA GLN A 155 -23.55 7.68 -1.59
C GLN A 155 -22.60 6.79 -2.40
N GLU A 156 -21.39 7.28 -2.66
CA GLU A 156 -20.36 6.60 -3.44
C GLU A 156 -19.00 6.80 -2.76
N THR A 157 -18.18 5.76 -2.78
CA THR A 157 -16.77 5.81 -2.38
C THR A 157 -15.99 4.87 -3.30
N GLY A 158 -14.78 4.47 -2.93
CA GLY A 158 -14.04 3.53 -3.76
C GLY A 158 -12.62 3.29 -3.32
N VAL A 159 -11.84 2.74 -4.25
CA VAL A 159 -10.43 2.45 -4.04
C VAL A 159 -9.62 2.99 -5.21
N CYS A 160 -8.49 3.61 -4.89
CA CYS A 160 -7.45 3.97 -5.86
C CYS A 160 -6.18 3.17 -5.58
N VAL A 161 -5.51 2.70 -6.63
CA VAL A 161 -4.10 2.30 -6.58
C VAL A 161 -3.28 3.45 -7.14
N ILE A 162 -2.44 4.05 -6.30
CA ILE A 162 -1.66 5.24 -6.64
C ILE A 162 -0.17 4.99 -6.60
N GLU A 163 0.57 5.82 -7.32
CA GLU A 163 2.02 5.92 -7.18
C GLU A 163 2.39 6.54 -5.83
N MET A 164 3.35 5.94 -5.10
CA MET A 164 3.91 6.56 -3.91
C MET A 164 5.02 7.54 -4.27
N LEU A 165 4.82 8.79 -3.89
CA LEU A 165 5.83 9.84 -4.04
C LEU A 165 6.71 9.96 -2.80
N PRO A 166 7.99 10.31 -2.96
CA PRO A 166 8.85 10.64 -1.84
C PRO A 166 8.32 11.84 -1.05
N ALA A 167 8.30 11.73 0.27
CA ALA A 167 8.01 12.86 1.14
C ALA A 167 9.11 13.93 0.99
N GLY A 168 8.77 15.13 0.53
CA GLY A 168 9.75 16.20 0.29
C GLY A 168 9.15 17.47 -0.32
N LYS A 169 9.99 18.48 -0.56
CA LYS A 169 9.62 19.67 -1.35
C LYS A 169 9.77 19.35 -2.85
N LYS A 170 8.84 19.77 -3.71
CA LYS A 170 9.08 19.71 -5.16
C LYS A 170 10.33 20.54 -5.48
N GLN A 171 11.21 20.03 -6.33
CA GLN A 171 12.46 20.72 -6.70
C GLN A 171 12.19 22.05 -7.43
N THR A 172 10.98 22.22 -7.96
CA THR A 172 10.52 23.37 -8.75
C THR A 172 9.43 24.19 -8.08
N ASP A 173 8.94 23.82 -6.89
CA ASP A 173 7.84 24.51 -6.22
C ASP A 173 8.00 24.47 -4.70
N THR A 174 7.68 25.58 -4.02
CA THR A 174 7.84 25.74 -2.56
C THR A 174 6.91 24.83 -1.74
N ARG A 175 6.03 24.08 -2.42
CA ARG A 175 5.06 23.17 -1.82
C ARG A 175 5.67 21.80 -1.54
N LYS A 176 5.40 21.28 -0.33
CA LYS A 176 5.68 19.89 0.02
C LYS A 176 4.74 18.98 -0.76
N VAL A 177 5.28 17.89 -1.31
CA VAL A 177 4.48 16.79 -1.85
C VAL A 177 3.64 16.23 -0.71
N GLY A 178 2.32 16.24 -0.89
CA GLY A 178 1.36 15.75 0.10
C GLY A 178 1.40 14.22 0.23
N ILE A 179 0.82 13.71 1.31
CA ILE A 179 0.49 12.28 1.44
C ILE A 179 -0.62 11.97 0.42
N ASP A 180 -0.61 10.75 -0.14
CA ASP A 180 -1.57 10.28 -1.15
C ASP A 180 -1.73 11.25 -2.33
N ALA A 181 -0.60 11.73 -2.85
CA ALA A 181 -0.54 12.76 -3.88
C ALA A 181 0.01 12.28 -5.24
N GLY A 182 0.31 10.98 -5.38
CA GLY A 182 0.77 10.44 -6.64
C GLY A 182 -0.37 10.16 -7.61
N ASP A 183 0.00 9.97 -8.88
CA ASP A 183 -0.93 9.67 -9.95
C ASP A 183 -1.68 8.36 -9.70
N ILE A 184 -2.91 8.30 -10.21
CA ILE A 184 -3.78 7.13 -10.08
C ILE A 184 -3.49 6.18 -11.24
N TRP A 185 -3.07 4.95 -10.91
CA TRP A 185 -2.89 3.86 -11.87
C TRP A 185 -4.18 3.14 -12.19
N ALA A 186 -5.02 2.95 -11.17
CA ALA A 186 -6.28 2.26 -11.28
C ALA A 186 -7.24 2.80 -10.21
N LEU A 187 -8.53 2.85 -10.52
CA LEU A 187 -9.57 3.20 -9.55
C LEU A 187 -10.79 2.31 -9.75
N LYS A 188 -11.54 2.13 -8.66
CA LYS A 188 -12.81 1.43 -8.66
C LYS A 188 -13.78 2.16 -7.75
N SER A 189 -14.83 2.71 -8.33
CA SER A 189 -15.99 3.21 -7.58
C SER A 189 -16.81 2.06 -6.99
N THR A 190 -17.45 2.35 -5.86
CA THR A 190 -18.30 1.45 -5.09
C THR A 190 -19.39 2.24 -4.37
N ASP A 191 -20.64 1.80 -4.52
CA ASP A 191 -21.77 2.36 -3.80
C ASP A 191 -21.57 2.26 -2.28
N GLN A 192 -21.94 3.31 -1.57
CA GLN A 192 -21.98 3.35 -0.11
C GLN A 192 -23.44 3.45 0.33
N PRO A 193 -24.08 2.32 0.70
CA PRO A 193 -25.49 2.32 1.08
C PRO A 193 -25.77 3.21 2.29
N SER A 194 -26.97 3.80 2.33
CA SER A 194 -27.44 4.52 3.52
C SER A 194 -27.38 3.61 4.76
N GLY A 195 -26.73 4.07 5.82
CA GLY A 195 -26.53 3.31 7.06
C GLY A 195 -25.38 2.29 7.01
N ALA A 196 -24.53 2.33 5.98
CA ALA A 196 -23.32 1.50 5.95
C ALA A 196 -22.45 1.72 7.19
N THR A 197 -21.85 0.64 7.68
CA THR A 197 -20.93 0.67 8.82
C THR A 197 -19.48 0.68 8.34
N PHE A 198 -18.57 1.18 9.19
CA PHE A 198 -17.13 1.13 8.92
C PHE A 198 -16.65 -0.28 8.57
N SER A 199 -17.10 -1.30 9.33
CA SER A 199 -16.70 -2.68 9.08
C SER A 199 -17.14 -3.16 7.71
N GLN A 200 -18.38 -2.88 7.30
CA GLN A 200 -18.87 -3.26 5.96
C GLN A 200 -18.03 -2.61 4.85
N MET A 201 -17.83 -1.29 4.93
CA MET A 201 -17.07 -0.57 3.90
C MET A 201 -15.60 -0.96 3.89
N ARG A 202 -14.96 -1.13 5.04
CA ARG A 202 -13.57 -1.64 5.14
C ARG A 202 -13.42 -3.00 4.45
N ASP A 203 -14.34 -3.91 4.70
CA ASP A 203 -14.28 -5.27 4.15
C ASP A 203 -14.48 -5.27 2.63
N GLN A 204 -15.45 -4.50 2.16
CA GLN A 204 -15.77 -4.36 0.73
C GLN A 204 -14.64 -3.67 -0.03
N LEU A 205 -14.15 -2.53 0.46
CA LEU A 205 -13.05 -1.79 -0.15
C LEU A 205 -11.72 -2.56 -0.07
N GLY A 206 -11.49 -3.31 1.00
CA GLY A 206 -10.34 -4.21 1.09
C GLY A 206 -10.37 -5.31 0.01
N PHE A 207 -11.55 -5.85 -0.29
CA PHE A 207 -11.73 -6.84 -1.35
C PHE A 207 -11.54 -6.23 -2.75
N GLU A 208 -12.24 -5.13 -3.04
CA GLU A 208 -12.13 -4.45 -4.34
C GLU A 208 -10.72 -3.93 -4.59
N GLY A 209 -10.04 -3.40 -3.56
CA GLY A 209 -8.64 -2.97 -3.66
C GLY A 209 -7.68 -4.10 -4.00
N GLY A 210 -7.88 -5.30 -3.43
CA GLY A 210 -7.09 -6.47 -3.79
C GLY A 210 -7.29 -6.92 -5.23
N LYS A 211 -8.54 -6.91 -5.71
CA LYS A 211 -8.87 -7.24 -7.09
C LYS A 211 -8.22 -6.24 -8.06
N LEU A 212 -8.40 -4.95 -7.79
CA LEU A 212 -7.87 -3.84 -8.59
C LEU A 212 -6.33 -3.88 -8.66
N LEU A 213 -5.66 -4.14 -7.53
CA LEU A 213 -4.21 -4.29 -7.49
C LEU A 213 -3.74 -5.47 -8.34
N VAL A 214 -4.37 -6.64 -8.21
CA VAL A 214 -3.99 -7.83 -8.98
C VAL A 214 -4.17 -7.59 -10.48
N GLU A 215 -5.26 -6.95 -10.90
CA GLU A 215 -5.49 -6.58 -12.31
C GLU A 215 -4.37 -5.67 -12.83
N LEU A 216 -4.00 -4.63 -12.06
CA LEU A 216 -2.90 -3.74 -12.40
C LEU A 216 -1.55 -4.47 -12.51
N LEU A 217 -1.24 -5.38 -11.58
CA LEU A 217 0.00 -6.16 -11.62
C LEU A 217 0.05 -7.09 -12.83
N ARG A 218 -1.08 -7.69 -13.24
CA ARG A 218 -1.15 -8.47 -14.49
C ARG A 218 -0.90 -7.60 -15.72
N ASP A 219 -1.44 -6.40 -15.75
CA ASP A 219 -1.21 -5.48 -16.85
C ASP A 219 0.27 -5.06 -16.93
N PHE A 220 0.92 -4.83 -15.78
CA PHE A 220 2.37 -4.62 -15.72
C PHE A 220 3.17 -5.81 -16.20
N LYS A 221 2.83 -7.03 -15.77
CA LYS A 221 3.51 -8.28 -16.19
C LYS A 221 3.39 -8.48 -17.70
N ASN A 222 2.21 -8.22 -18.26
CA ASN A 222 1.93 -8.38 -19.69
C ASN A 222 2.36 -7.17 -20.52
N GLN A 223 3.09 -6.21 -19.93
CA GLN A 223 3.58 -5.00 -20.59
C GLN A 223 2.48 -4.20 -21.30
N LYS A 224 1.24 -4.26 -20.80
CA LYS A 224 0.16 -3.45 -21.34
C LYS A 224 0.44 -1.98 -21.06
N GLN A 225 0.08 -1.13 -22.01
CA GLN A 225 0.16 0.32 -21.82
C GLN A 225 -0.95 0.76 -20.85
N VAL A 226 -0.58 0.96 -19.58
CA VAL A 226 -1.50 1.49 -18.57
C VAL A 226 -1.35 3.01 -18.53
N LYS A 227 -2.42 3.73 -18.86
CA LYS A 227 -2.43 5.20 -18.78
C LYS A 227 -2.69 5.61 -17.33
N LYS A 228 -1.73 6.33 -16.74
CA LYS A 228 -1.93 7.00 -15.45
C LYS A 228 -2.88 8.19 -15.60
N LEU A 229 -3.79 8.35 -14.65
CA LEU A 229 -4.55 9.58 -14.49
C LEU A 229 -3.73 10.52 -13.59
N ALA A 230 -3.31 11.65 -14.15
CA ALA A 230 -2.65 12.69 -13.37
C ALA A 230 -3.65 13.21 -12.34
N LEU A 231 -3.28 13.15 -11.06
CA LEU A 231 -4.21 13.49 -9.97
C LEU A 231 -4.69 14.95 -10.05
N ASP A 232 -3.80 15.85 -10.48
CA ASP A 232 -4.11 17.27 -10.70
C ASP A 232 -5.06 17.49 -11.90
N SER A 233 -5.01 16.61 -12.91
CA SER A 233 -5.94 16.67 -14.06
C SER A 233 -7.31 16.08 -13.72
N TYR A 234 -7.34 14.98 -12.97
CA TYR A 234 -8.59 14.40 -12.46
C TYR A 234 -9.36 15.38 -11.55
N LEU A 235 -8.63 16.16 -10.74
CA LEU A 235 -9.17 17.27 -9.95
C LEU A 235 -9.92 18.33 -10.78
N ALA A 236 -9.50 18.56 -12.03
CA ALA A 236 -10.12 19.55 -12.92
C ALA A 236 -11.35 19.02 -13.66
N GLU A 237 -11.54 17.69 -13.72
CA GLU A 237 -12.67 17.05 -14.41
C GLU A 237 -13.89 16.85 -13.48
N ILE A 238 -13.68 16.82 -12.17
CA ILE A 238 -14.72 16.56 -11.15
C ILE A 238 -15.28 17.83 -10.47
N ASN A 239 -14.77 19.01 -10.83
CA ASN A 239 -15.27 20.32 -10.38
C ASN A 239 -15.93 21.07 -11.54
#